data_AF-A0A925F6S1-F1
#
_entry.id   AF-A0A925F6S1-F1
#
_cell.length_a   1.000
_cell.length_b   1.000
_cell.length_c   1.000
_cell.angle_alpha   90.00
_cell.angle_beta   90.00
_cell.angle_gamma   90.00
#
_symmetry.space_group_name_H-M   'P 1'
#
loop_
_entity.id
_entity.type
_entity.pdbx_description
1 polymer ?
#
loop_
_entity_poly.entity_id
_entity_poly.type
_entity_poly.pdbx_seq_one_letter_code
_entity_poly.pdbx_strand_id
1 'polypeptide(L)'
;MITNIKNLIVVLLATLLGLGSCKKEQYSFGNLVTPSNLVLTADVAGLNAANPNGNGTGMVAITTAASNAITYKIDFGDGTSKIESSGTLNYKYKNPGTFDYTVTVNAIGTGGTTSTISKKIKVYVAFVIPISIVEALTNNSSRIWITDKGAPGHVGVGPSDAFSPIWYAAPPNGRDACLYDDEITFSKDAGNNIFMSLDNKGQSSLIGASTASYGLSGGDGCYNVGAGTLQKLVFMDASSASTTANSTRIQFDVPGNGIVNFATGGKTYEILSISATNIHLRNIGIDGNSWYQKLKAK
;
A
#
# COMPACT_ATOMS: atom_id res chain seq x y z
N MET A 1 23.66 82.14 -41.85
CA MET A 1 23.60 80.69 -41.58
C MET A 1 24.10 80.27 -40.18
N ILE A 2 24.79 81.13 -39.42
CA ILE A 2 25.42 80.76 -38.12
C ILE A 2 24.42 80.79 -36.93
N THR A 3 23.30 81.52 -37.03
CA THR A 3 22.34 81.70 -35.92
C THR A 3 21.45 80.46 -35.67
N ASN A 4 21.16 79.66 -36.70
CA ASN A 4 20.33 78.45 -36.57
C ASN A 4 21.07 77.25 -35.94
N ILE A 5 22.41 77.22 -36.00
CA ILE A 5 23.23 76.18 -35.37
C ILE A 5 23.26 76.33 -33.84
N LYS A 6 23.24 77.57 -33.31
CA LYS A 6 23.21 77.80 -31.86
C LYS A 6 21.91 77.32 -31.21
N ASN A 7 20.77 77.55 -31.88
CA ASN A 7 19.48 77.05 -31.39
C ASN A 7 19.37 75.52 -31.50
N LEU A 8 19.99 74.90 -32.51
CA LEU A 8 20.03 73.44 -32.65
C LEU A 8 20.88 72.79 -31.55
N ILE A 9 22.01 73.40 -31.14
CA ILE A 9 22.86 72.91 -30.04
C ILE A 9 22.15 73.02 -28.69
N VAL A 10 21.41 74.10 -28.44
CA VAL A 10 20.64 74.27 -27.20
C VAL A 10 19.49 73.26 -27.10
N VAL A 11 18.79 73.00 -28.21
CA VAL A 11 17.75 71.96 -28.27
C VAL A 11 18.37 70.57 -28.08
N LEU A 12 19.49 70.27 -28.74
CA LEU A 12 20.17 68.97 -28.63
C LEU A 12 20.68 68.70 -27.20
N LEU A 13 21.24 69.71 -26.54
CA LEU A 13 21.73 69.64 -25.16
C LEU A 13 20.57 69.51 -24.16
N ALA A 14 19.43 70.18 -24.40
CA ALA A 14 18.22 70.04 -23.62
C ALA A 14 17.57 68.64 -23.77
N THR A 15 17.59 68.04 -24.97
CA THR A 15 17.16 66.65 -25.18
C THR A 15 18.10 65.62 -24.57
N LEU A 16 19.43 65.87 -24.55
CA LEU A 16 20.39 64.97 -23.87
C LEU A 16 20.21 64.96 -22.35
N LEU A 17 19.83 66.09 -21.75
CA LEU A 17 19.56 66.22 -20.31
C LEU A 17 18.22 65.57 -19.89
N GLY A 18 17.26 65.41 -20.81
CA GLY A 18 15.97 64.74 -20.55
C GLY A 18 16.04 63.21 -20.51
N LEU A 19 17.01 62.61 -21.21
CA LEU A 19 17.15 61.14 -21.31
C LEU A 19 17.85 60.50 -20.09
N GLY A 20 18.42 61.30 -19.18
CA GLY A 20 19.08 60.83 -17.95
C GLY A 20 18.18 60.72 -16.72
N SER A 21 16.91 61.15 -16.80
CA SER A 21 15.99 61.25 -15.64
C SER A 21 15.08 60.03 -15.45
N CYS A 22 15.30 58.95 -16.21
CA CYS A 22 14.80 57.64 -15.80
C CYS A 22 15.64 57.16 -14.60
N LYS A 23 15.26 57.56 -13.37
CA LYS A 23 15.67 56.81 -12.19
C LYS A 23 15.22 55.37 -12.42
N LYS A 24 16.18 54.44 -12.60
CA LYS A 24 15.86 53.01 -12.53
C LYS A 24 15.16 52.77 -11.20
N GLU A 25 13.96 52.19 -11.23
CA GLU A 25 13.30 51.75 -10.00
C GLU A 25 14.26 50.79 -9.28
N GLN A 26 14.76 51.22 -8.13
CA GLN A 26 15.57 50.39 -7.26
C GLN A 26 14.62 49.58 -6.40
N TYR A 27 14.43 48.31 -6.75
CA TYR A 27 13.74 47.36 -5.88
C TYR A 27 14.67 47.00 -4.72
N SER A 28 14.23 47.32 -3.50
CA SER A 28 14.89 46.91 -2.27
C SER A 28 13.98 45.95 -1.52
N PHE A 29 14.51 44.79 -1.12
CA PHE A 29 13.75 43.72 -0.45
C PHE A 29 13.45 44.00 1.04
N GLY A 30 13.70 45.23 1.51
CA GLY A 30 13.65 45.55 2.94
C GLY A 30 14.68 44.76 3.74
N ASN A 31 14.48 44.65 5.05
CA ASN A 31 15.37 43.85 5.90
C ASN A 31 15.12 42.36 5.69
N LEU A 32 16.17 41.65 5.30
CA LEU A 32 16.20 40.19 5.22
C LEU A 32 16.43 39.63 6.64
N VAL A 33 15.43 38.96 7.18
CA VAL A 33 15.44 38.40 8.53
C VAL A 33 15.27 36.89 8.43
N THR A 34 16.39 36.18 8.62
CA THR A 34 16.39 34.71 8.69
C THR A 34 15.63 34.24 9.94
N PRO A 35 14.71 33.27 9.80
CA PRO A 35 14.01 32.72 10.95
C PRO A 35 14.96 32.11 11.99
N SER A 36 14.63 32.20 13.27
CA SER A 36 15.47 31.67 14.37
C SER A 36 14.63 30.88 15.38
N ASN A 37 15.29 30.18 16.31
CA ASN A 37 14.65 29.33 17.32
C ASN A 37 13.68 28.30 16.72
N LEU A 38 14.03 27.77 15.55
CA LEU A 38 13.23 26.77 14.86
C LEU A 38 13.20 25.48 15.67
N VAL A 39 12.00 25.09 16.11
CA VAL A 39 11.73 23.83 16.79
C VAL A 39 10.84 22.94 15.93
N LEU A 40 11.00 21.63 16.07
CA LEU A 40 10.20 20.61 15.42
C LEU A 40 9.85 19.51 16.42
N THR A 41 8.56 19.31 16.60
CA THR A 41 7.98 18.16 17.30
C THR A 41 7.18 17.34 16.30
N ALA A 42 7.25 16.02 16.49
CA ALA A 42 6.62 15.04 15.61
C ALA A 42 6.21 13.89 16.52
N ASP A 43 4.92 13.84 16.82
CA ASP A 43 4.34 12.95 17.81
C ASP A 43 3.54 11.87 17.09
N VAL A 44 4.06 10.64 17.13
CA VAL A 44 3.44 9.48 16.49
C VAL A 44 2.26 9.02 17.33
N ALA A 45 1.08 8.88 16.72
CA ALA A 45 -0.14 8.54 17.42
C ALA A 45 -0.02 7.20 18.16
N GLY A 46 -0.36 7.22 19.46
CA GLY A 46 -0.34 6.04 20.33
C GLY A 46 1.05 5.50 20.67
N LEU A 47 2.11 6.27 20.43
CA LEU A 47 3.47 5.92 20.84
C LEU A 47 3.57 5.80 22.37
N ASN A 48 3.95 4.63 22.87
CA ASN A 48 4.22 4.36 24.28
C ASN A 48 5.09 3.11 24.44
N ALA A 49 5.38 2.69 25.68
CA ALA A 49 6.23 1.52 25.94
C ALA A 49 5.70 0.21 25.32
N ALA A 50 4.38 0.05 25.21
CA ALA A 50 3.76 -1.13 24.58
C ALA A 50 3.69 -1.03 23.05
N ASN A 51 3.66 0.20 22.51
CA ASN A 51 3.57 0.49 21.09
C ASN A 51 4.72 1.42 20.67
N PRO A 52 5.97 0.92 20.62
CA PRO A 52 7.16 1.76 20.40
C PRO A 52 7.22 2.41 19.01
N ASN A 53 6.32 2.03 18.09
CA ASN A 53 6.23 2.57 16.74
C ASN A 53 4.85 3.22 16.45
N GLY A 54 4.03 3.42 17.48
CA GLY A 54 2.66 3.94 17.33
C GLY A 54 1.58 2.85 17.22
N ASN A 55 0.33 3.28 17.18
CA ASN A 55 -0.86 2.41 17.24
C ASN A 55 -1.32 1.84 15.87
N GLY A 56 -0.52 1.95 14.82
CA GLY A 56 -0.86 1.45 13.49
C GLY A 56 -1.73 2.40 12.65
N THR A 57 -2.14 3.56 13.16
CA THR A 57 -2.94 4.51 12.35
C THR A 57 -2.12 5.26 11.30
N GLY A 58 -0.79 5.30 11.45
CA GLY A 58 0.11 6.12 10.63
C GLY A 58 0.01 7.62 10.86
N MET A 59 -0.77 8.06 11.86
CA MET A 59 -0.98 9.47 12.15
C MET A 59 0.20 10.05 12.94
N VAL A 60 0.68 11.22 12.52
CA VAL A 60 1.73 11.97 13.20
C VAL A 60 1.30 13.44 13.32
N ALA A 61 1.28 13.95 14.55
CA ALA A 61 1.05 15.36 14.81
C ALA A 61 2.39 16.10 14.69
N ILE A 62 2.48 17.03 13.73
CA ILE A 62 3.66 17.86 13.50
C ILE A 62 3.39 19.25 14.06
N THR A 63 4.25 19.71 14.96
CA THR A 63 4.24 21.09 15.45
C THR A 63 5.64 21.69 15.29
N THR A 64 5.71 22.82 14.59
CA THR A 64 6.91 23.61 14.38
C THR A 64 6.65 25.07 14.71
N ALA A 65 7.65 25.74 15.25
CA ALA A 65 7.61 27.16 15.55
C ALA A 65 8.99 27.76 15.31
N ALA A 66 9.04 29.01 14.90
CA ALA A 66 10.26 29.79 14.71
C ALA A 66 9.95 31.28 14.81
N SER A 67 10.85 32.06 15.37
CA SER A 67 10.81 33.52 15.32
C SER A 67 11.03 33.99 13.89
N ASN A 68 10.32 35.03 13.45
CA ASN A 68 10.45 35.65 12.12
C ASN A 68 10.15 34.72 10.93
N ALA A 69 9.51 33.58 11.16
CA ALA A 69 8.96 32.76 10.08
C ALA A 69 7.61 33.30 9.61
N ILE A 70 7.44 33.37 8.30
CA ILE A 70 6.18 33.71 7.62
C ILE A 70 5.40 32.42 7.31
N THR A 71 6.11 31.36 6.94
CA THR A 71 5.52 30.05 6.63
C THR A 71 6.55 28.94 6.79
N TYR A 72 6.10 27.69 6.73
CA TYR A 72 6.92 26.49 6.84
C TYR A 72 6.70 25.61 5.62
N LYS A 73 7.78 25.17 4.97
CA LYS A 73 7.74 24.04 4.03
C LYS A 73 8.18 22.78 4.77
N ILE A 74 7.28 21.82 4.88
CA ILE A 74 7.47 20.57 5.62
C ILE A 74 7.54 19.42 4.62
N ASP A 75 8.67 18.74 4.58
CA ASP A 75 8.87 17.47 3.87
C ASP A 75 8.69 16.33 4.87
N PHE A 76 7.83 15.37 4.54
CA PHE A 76 7.49 14.26 5.44
C PHE A 76 8.44 13.06 5.30
N GLY A 77 9.39 13.11 4.38
CA GLY A 77 10.36 12.04 4.14
C GLY A 77 9.80 10.83 3.37
N ASP A 78 8.57 10.93 2.85
CA ASP A 78 7.92 9.92 2.01
C ASP A 78 7.75 10.39 0.55
N GLY A 79 8.46 11.46 0.18
CA GLY A 79 8.35 12.13 -1.13
C GLY A 79 7.24 13.19 -1.19
N THR A 80 6.44 13.35 -0.13
CA THR A 80 5.42 14.40 -0.03
C THR A 80 5.94 15.59 0.76
N SER A 81 5.59 16.81 0.32
CA SER A 81 5.80 18.03 1.11
C SER A 81 4.56 18.92 1.10
N LYS A 82 4.43 19.76 2.13
CA LYS A 82 3.36 20.75 2.26
C LYS A 82 3.89 22.09 2.73
N ILE A 83 3.19 23.16 2.35
CA ILE A 83 3.38 24.49 2.91
C ILE A 83 2.31 24.69 3.98
N GLU A 84 2.70 25.12 5.17
CA GLU A 84 1.83 25.36 6.32
C GLU A 84 2.20 26.69 6.99
N SER A 85 1.22 27.53 7.27
CA SER A 85 1.43 28.84 7.91
C SER A 85 1.30 28.78 9.42
N SER A 86 0.44 27.90 9.95
CA SER A 86 0.18 27.80 11.40
C SER A 86 1.30 27.11 12.18
N GLY A 87 2.20 26.39 11.47
CA GLY A 87 3.21 25.55 12.09
C GLY A 87 2.67 24.24 12.68
N THR A 88 1.36 23.98 12.61
CA THR A 88 0.73 22.78 13.17
C THR A 88 -0.07 22.04 12.12
N LEU A 89 0.13 20.72 11.98
CA LEU A 89 -0.71 19.88 11.13
C LEU A 89 -0.64 18.39 11.52
N ASN A 90 -1.67 17.65 11.15
CA ASN A 90 -1.67 16.19 11.25
C ASN A 90 -1.36 15.58 9.88
N TYR A 91 -0.36 14.70 9.83
CA TYR A 91 0.03 13.97 8.62
C TYR A 91 -0.24 12.47 8.79
N LYS A 92 -0.70 11.81 7.72
CA LYS A 92 -0.99 10.37 7.73
C LYS A 92 -0.08 9.63 6.74
N TYR A 93 0.83 8.83 7.26
CA TYR A 93 1.57 7.84 6.48
C TYR A 93 0.63 6.69 6.09
N LYS A 94 0.67 6.28 4.82
CA LYS A 94 -0.29 5.33 4.25
C LYS A 94 0.29 3.95 3.96
N ASN A 95 1.61 3.85 3.80
CA ASN A 95 2.27 2.61 3.44
C ASN A 95 2.24 1.64 4.63
N PRO A 96 1.53 0.49 4.53
CA PRO A 96 1.46 -0.50 5.60
C PRO A 96 2.85 -1.04 5.95
N GLY A 97 3.11 -1.23 7.24
CA GLY A 97 4.40 -1.66 7.76
C GLY A 97 5.01 -0.65 8.73
N THR A 98 6.26 -0.88 9.13
CA THR A 98 7.02 0.03 9.99
C THR A 98 8.16 0.63 9.19
N PHE A 99 8.16 1.96 9.04
CA PHE A 99 9.17 2.68 8.28
C PHE A 99 9.79 3.82 9.07
N ASP A 100 11.04 4.11 8.75
CA ASP A 100 11.74 5.30 9.22
C ASP A 100 11.51 6.46 8.26
N TYR A 101 11.15 7.62 8.78
CA TYR A 101 10.96 8.85 8.02
C TYR A 101 11.82 9.97 8.61
N THR A 102 12.34 10.84 7.74
CA THR A 102 13.06 12.06 8.15
C THR A 102 12.19 13.26 7.81
N VAL A 103 11.47 13.78 8.81
CA VAL A 103 10.66 14.99 8.65
C VAL A 103 11.59 16.19 8.63
N THR A 104 11.53 17.01 7.59
CA THR A 104 12.37 18.19 7.42
C THR A 104 11.49 19.43 7.30
N VAL A 105 11.73 20.42 8.16
CA VAL A 105 11.02 21.70 8.14
C VAL A 105 11.97 22.81 7.70
N ASN A 106 11.54 23.58 6.71
CA ASN A 106 12.16 24.83 6.30
C ASN A 106 11.25 25.97 6.72
N ALA A 107 11.64 26.71 7.76
CA ALA A 107 11.00 27.96 8.12
C ALA A 107 11.45 29.05 7.14
N ILE A 108 10.51 29.78 6.56
CA ILE A 108 10.75 30.77 5.50
C ILE A 108 10.42 32.16 6.05
N GLY A 109 11.40 33.06 6.05
CA GLY A 109 11.30 34.45 6.50
C GLY A 109 11.26 35.44 5.33
N THR A 110 11.56 36.71 5.61
CA THR A 110 11.53 37.77 4.60
C THR A 110 12.56 37.54 3.50
N GLY A 111 12.20 37.88 2.26
CA GLY A 111 13.03 37.67 1.07
C GLY A 111 13.40 36.21 0.79
N GLY A 112 12.66 35.25 1.36
CA GLY A 112 12.90 33.82 1.14
C GLY A 112 14.08 33.26 1.94
N THR A 113 14.57 33.97 2.96
CA THR A 113 15.57 33.44 3.88
C THR A 113 15.02 32.23 4.63
N THR A 114 15.86 31.19 4.82
CA THR A 114 15.40 29.92 5.37
C THR A 114 16.25 29.42 6.54
N SER A 115 15.59 28.84 7.52
CA SER A 115 16.21 27.98 8.55
C SER A 115 15.62 26.58 8.47
N THR A 116 16.46 25.56 8.65
CA THR A 116 16.07 24.16 8.45
C THR A 116 16.33 23.34 9.70
N ILE A 117 15.39 22.44 10.04
CA ILE A 117 15.56 21.41 11.06
C ILE A 117 14.99 20.09 10.54
N SER A 118 15.57 18.97 10.96
CA SER A 118 15.06 17.64 10.63
C SER A 118 14.94 16.77 11.87
N LYS A 119 13.94 15.88 11.89
CA LYS A 119 13.72 14.89 12.94
C LYS A 119 13.42 13.53 12.31
N LYS A 120 14.16 12.50 12.73
CA LYS A 120 13.86 11.11 12.36
C LYS A 120 12.76 10.56 13.26
N ILE A 121 11.76 9.93 12.66
CA ILE A 121 10.67 9.22 13.34
C ILE A 121 10.53 7.81 12.77
N LYS A 122 10.00 6.88 13.57
CA LYS A 122 9.64 5.52 13.15
C LYS A 122 8.14 5.36 13.31
N VAL A 123 7.44 4.99 12.23
CA VAL A 123 5.97 4.97 12.19
C VAL A 123 5.49 3.60 11.74
N TYR A 124 4.60 2.99 12.54
CA TYR A 124 3.85 1.80 12.19
C TYR A 124 2.48 2.16 11.60
N VAL A 125 2.19 1.57 10.45
CA VAL A 125 0.90 1.60 9.78
C VAL A 125 0.38 0.17 9.68
N ALA A 126 -0.79 -0.10 10.26
CA ALA A 126 -1.45 -1.39 10.15
C ALA A 126 -2.03 -1.56 8.74
N PHE A 127 -1.93 -2.77 8.19
CA PHE A 127 -2.61 -3.11 6.95
C PHE A 127 -4.12 -3.13 7.19
N VAL A 128 -4.89 -2.55 6.27
CA VAL A 128 -6.35 -2.55 6.31
C VAL A 128 -6.87 -3.28 5.08
N ILE A 129 -7.64 -4.34 5.30
CA ILE A 129 -8.25 -5.10 4.21
C ILE A 129 -9.23 -4.18 3.46
N PRO A 130 -9.14 -4.07 2.12
CA PRO A 130 -10.12 -3.30 1.34
C PRO A 130 -11.55 -3.77 1.63
N ILE A 131 -12.46 -2.83 1.86
CA ILE A 131 -13.84 -3.16 2.26
C ILE A 131 -14.55 -4.03 1.22
N SER A 132 -14.27 -3.82 -0.06
CA SER A 132 -14.80 -4.64 -1.16
C SER A 132 -14.35 -6.10 -1.08
N ILE A 133 -13.13 -6.38 -0.62
CA ILE A 133 -12.63 -7.74 -0.39
C ILE A 133 -13.30 -8.35 0.84
N VAL A 134 -13.47 -7.59 1.92
CA VAL A 134 -14.17 -8.04 3.13
C VAL A 134 -15.61 -8.43 2.80
N GLU A 135 -16.35 -7.53 2.14
CA GLU A 135 -17.74 -7.75 1.70
C GLU A 135 -17.86 -8.94 0.77
N ALA A 136 -16.96 -9.03 -0.21
CA ALA A 136 -16.96 -10.12 -1.16
C ALA A 136 -16.65 -11.45 -0.47
N LEU A 137 -15.60 -11.57 0.35
CA LEU A 137 -15.26 -12.84 1.03
C LEU A 137 -16.34 -13.31 1.99
N THR A 138 -16.99 -12.40 2.72
CA THR A 138 -17.75 -12.76 3.93
C THR A 138 -19.24 -12.41 3.87
N ASN A 139 -19.73 -11.75 2.81
CA ASN A 139 -21.10 -11.23 2.77
C ASN A 139 -21.47 -10.34 3.98
N ASN A 140 -20.51 -9.53 4.47
CA ASN A 140 -20.65 -8.73 5.70
C ASN A 140 -20.82 -9.53 7.00
N SER A 141 -20.71 -10.85 7.00
CA SER A 141 -20.75 -11.66 8.23
C SER A 141 -20.00 -12.98 8.04
N SER A 142 -20.59 -13.90 7.29
CA SER A 142 -20.01 -15.19 6.93
C SER A 142 -20.52 -15.61 5.55
N ARG A 143 -19.66 -16.24 4.75
CA ARG A 143 -20.02 -16.86 3.47
C ARG A 143 -19.27 -18.16 3.26
N ILE A 144 -19.99 -19.13 2.72
CA ILE A 144 -19.44 -20.42 2.31
C ILE A 144 -19.10 -20.39 0.82
N TRP A 145 -17.93 -20.92 0.50
CA TRP A 145 -17.38 -21.06 -0.83
C TRP A 145 -17.13 -22.54 -1.12
N ILE A 146 -17.32 -22.92 -2.37
CA ILE A 146 -17.03 -24.25 -2.89
C ILE A 146 -16.21 -24.12 -4.17
N THR A 147 -15.58 -25.19 -4.61
CA THR A 147 -14.89 -25.22 -5.90
C THR A 147 -15.85 -24.84 -7.03
N ASP A 148 -15.41 -23.95 -7.92
CA ASP A 148 -16.11 -23.68 -9.16
C ASP A 148 -15.82 -24.78 -10.20
N LYS A 149 -16.31 -26.00 -9.93
CA LYS A 149 -16.06 -27.19 -10.76
C LYS A 149 -16.47 -27.03 -12.23
N GLY A 150 -17.38 -26.09 -12.53
CA GLY A 150 -17.82 -25.77 -13.88
C GLY A 150 -16.87 -24.84 -14.63
N ALA A 151 -16.00 -24.11 -13.94
CA ALA A 151 -15.07 -23.18 -14.56
C ALA A 151 -13.84 -23.91 -15.14
N PRO A 152 -13.46 -23.63 -16.40
CA PRO A 152 -12.18 -24.08 -16.93
C PRO A 152 -11.01 -23.54 -16.10
N GLY A 153 -10.03 -24.40 -15.77
CA GLY A 153 -8.87 -24.03 -14.97
C GLY A 153 -9.20 -23.69 -13.52
N HIS A 154 -10.27 -24.26 -12.95
CA HIS A 154 -10.58 -24.13 -11.52
C HIS A 154 -9.51 -24.76 -10.63
N VAL A 155 -8.80 -25.75 -11.15
CA VAL A 155 -7.47 -26.15 -10.69
C VAL A 155 -6.52 -25.93 -11.86
N GLY A 156 -5.38 -25.29 -11.60
CA GLY A 156 -4.38 -25.09 -12.64
C GLY A 156 -2.98 -24.89 -12.11
N VAL A 157 -2.01 -24.97 -13.03
CA VAL A 157 -0.57 -24.88 -12.77
C VAL A 157 0.08 -23.98 -13.79
N GLY A 158 1.07 -23.20 -13.35
CA GLY A 158 1.94 -22.42 -14.22
C GLY A 158 3.27 -22.11 -13.53
N PRO A 159 4.18 -21.41 -14.23
CA PRO A 159 5.45 -20.98 -13.66
C PRO A 159 5.23 -19.99 -12.51
N SER A 160 6.24 -19.84 -11.66
CA SER A 160 6.21 -19.05 -10.42
C SER A 160 5.99 -17.55 -10.60
N ASP A 161 6.11 -17.04 -11.83
CA ASP A 161 5.94 -15.64 -12.21
C ASP A 161 4.66 -15.40 -13.04
N ALA A 162 3.95 -16.46 -13.43
CA ALA A 162 2.68 -16.33 -14.14
C ALA A 162 1.52 -16.00 -13.19
N PHE A 163 0.49 -15.37 -13.77
CA PHE A 163 -0.80 -15.07 -13.15
C PHE A 163 -1.97 -15.78 -13.86
N SER A 164 -1.65 -16.86 -14.59
CA SER A 164 -2.62 -17.74 -15.21
C SER A 164 -2.05 -19.17 -15.35
N PRO A 165 -2.91 -20.20 -15.36
CA PRO A 165 -2.50 -21.60 -15.41
C PRO A 165 -2.10 -22.04 -16.82
N ILE A 166 -0.90 -21.67 -17.28
CA ILE A 166 -0.44 -21.90 -18.66
C ILE A 166 0.18 -23.28 -18.92
N TRP A 167 0.52 -24.05 -17.88
CA TRP A 167 1.03 -25.42 -18.03
C TRP A 167 -0.08 -26.47 -17.95
N TYR A 168 -1.07 -26.24 -17.09
CA TYR A 168 -2.22 -27.12 -16.96
C TYR A 168 -3.43 -26.35 -16.46
N ALA A 169 -4.58 -26.55 -17.09
CA ALA A 169 -5.87 -26.05 -16.65
C ALA A 169 -6.89 -27.19 -16.69
N ALA A 170 -7.46 -27.56 -15.53
CA ALA A 170 -8.44 -28.63 -15.44
C ALA A 170 -9.69 -28.33 -16.28
N PRO A 171 -10.19 -29.28 -17.09
CA PRO A 171 -11.49 -29.11 -17.74
C PRO A 171 -12.61 -29.12 -16.69
N PRO A 172 -13.79 -28.55 -17.00
CA PRO A 172 -14.94 -28.62 -16.10
C PRO A 172 -15.22 -30.04 -15.61
N ASN A 173 -15.41 -30.22 -14.30
CA ASN A 173 -15.62 -31.50 -13.62
C ASN A 173 -14.50 -32.54 -13.83
N GLY A 174 -13.27 -32.11 -14.16
CA GLY A 174 -12.14 -32.98 -14.46
C GLY A 174 -11.24 -33.37 -13.28
N ARG A 175 -11.69 -33.21 -12.03
CA ARG A 175 -10.92 -33.54 -10.80
C ARG A 175 -11.72 -34.49 -9.92
N ASP A 176 -11.04 -35.07 -8.92
CA ASP A 176 -11.63 -36.04 -7.99
C ASP A 176 -12.72 -35.42 -7.12
N ALA A 177 -13.66 -36.26 -6.68
CA ALA A 177 -14.83 -35.83 -5.91
C ALA A 177 -14.47 -35.11 -4.60
N CYS A 178 -13.40 -35.51 -3.92
CA CYS A 178 -12.93 -34.90 -2.66
C CYS A 178 -12.45 -33.44 -2.82
N LEU A 179 -12.25 -32.97 -4.05
CA LEU A 179 -11.93 -31.57 -4.31
C LEU A 179 -13.21 -30.73 -4.42
N TYR A 180 -14.36 -31.35 -4.69
CA TYR A 180 -15.60 -30.68 -5.04
C TYR A 180 -16.63 -30.63 -3.90
N ASP A 181 -16.42 -31.37 -2.82
CA ASP A 181 -17.29 -31.42 -1.64
C ASP A 181 -16.80 -30.53 -0.48
N ASP A 182 -15.58 -29.99 -0.56
CA ASP A 182 -15.01 -29.04 0.38
C ASP A 182 -15.87 -27.76 0.51
N GLU A 183 -16.15 -27.37 1.75
CA GLU A 183 -16.81 -26.11 2.09
C GLU A 183 -15.87 -25.18 2.85
N ILE A 184 -15.59 -24.03 2.25
CA ILE A 184 -14.64 -23.03 2.76
C ILE A 184 -15.46 -21.86 3.28
N THR A 185 -15.49 -21.68 4.59
CA THR A 185 -16.24 -20.57 5.20
C THR A 185 -15.28 -19.45 5.55
N PHE A 186 -15.48 -18.27 4.95
CA PHE A 186 -14.84 -17.04 5.41
C PHE A 186 -15.82 -16.23 6.25
N SER A 187 -15.42 -15.85 7.46
CA SER A 187 -16.20 -15.01 8.38
C SER A 187 -15.40 -13.79 8.83
N LYS A 188 -16.08 -12.78 9.37
CA LYS A 188 -15.41 -11.60 9.94
C LYS A 188 -15.88 -11.25 11.35
N ASP A 189 -15.02 -10.57 12.09
CA ASP A 189 -15.40 -9.89 13.32
C ASP A 189 -15.83 -8.42 13.08
N ALA A 190 -16.13 -7.70 14.16
CA ALA A 190 -16.49 -6.28 14.11
C ALA A 190 -15.32 -5.37 13.65
N GLY A 191 -14.08 -5.82 13.82
CA GLY A 191 -12.86 -5.14 13.36
C GLY A 191 -12.50 -5.47 11.91
N ASN A 192 -13.35 -6.21 11.19
CA ASN A 192 -13.09 -6.72 9.83
C ASN A 192 -11.88 -7.64 9.73
N ASN A 193 -11.43 -8.24 10.83
CA ASN A 193 -10.50 -9.37 10.73
C ASN A 193 -11.23 -10.56 10.12
N ILE A 194 -10.60 -11.25 9.18
CA ILE A 194 -11.20 -12.39 8.48
C ILE A 194 -10.67 -13.70 9.07
N PHE A 195 -11.58 -14.64 9.25
CA PHE A 195 -11.32 -16.00 9.70
C PHE A 195 -11.75 -16.99 8.62
N MET A 196 -11.10 -18.15 8.58
CA MET A 196 -11.39 -19.24 7.66
C MET A 196 -11.60 -20.55 8.44
N SER A 197 -12.63 -21.29 8.09
CA SER A 197 -12.77 -22.70 8.46
C SER A 197 -13.00 -23.53 7.21
N LEU A 198 -12.35 -24.69 7.15
CA LEU A 198 -12.50 -25.68 6.10
C LEU A 198 -13.30 -26.86 6.64
N ASP A 199 -14.33 -27.29 5.91
CA ASP A 199 -14.97 -28.59 6.08
C ASP A 199 -14.71 -29.42 4.84
N ASN A 200 -13.71 -30.31 4.94
CA ASN A 200 -13.23 -31.13 3.83
C ASN A 200 -13.84 -32.53 3.80
N LYS A 201 -14.92 -32.77 4.57
CA LYS A 201 -15.59 -34.08 4.64
C LYS A 201 -14.66 -35.26 4.98
N GLY A 202 -13.52 -34.98 5.61
CA GLY A 202 -12.51 -35.96 6.02
C GLY A 202 -11.36 -36.18 5.05
N GLN A 203 -11.40 -35.62 3.83
CA GLN A 203 -10.33 -35.75 2.84
C GLN A 203 -10.03 -34.42 2.15
N SER A 204 -8.78 -34.18 1.78
CA SER A 204 -8.45 -33.07 0.86
C SER A 204 -7.68 -33.60 -0.33
N SER A 205 -7.83 -32.93 -1.47
CA SER A 205 -6.95 -33.17 -2.62
C SER A 205 -5.58 -32.57 -2.34
N LEU A 206 -4.52 -33.34 -2.57
CA LEU A 206 -3.13 -32.92 -2.40
C LEU A 206 -2.41 -33.05 -3.75
N ILE A 207 -1.51 -32.12 -4.05
CA ILE A 207 -0.47 -32.35 -5.06
C ILE A 207 0.56 -33.31 -4.47
N GLY A 208 1.11 -34.21 -5.30
CA GLY A 208 2.07 -35.23 -4.88
C GLY A 208 3.28 -34.64 -4.17
N ALA A 209 3.78 -33.50 -4.66
CA ALA A 209 4.90 -32.77 -4.06
C ALA A 209 4.64 -32.30 -2.61
N SER A 210 3.38 -32.15 -2.22
CA SER A 210 3.00 -31.66 -0.89
C SER A 210 2.68 -32.77 0.11
N THR A 211 2.50 -34.02 -0.33
CA THR A 211 2.07 -35.15 0.53
C THR A 211 2.92 -35.32 1.78
N ALA A 212 4.25 -35.22 1.63
CA ALA A 212 5.19 -35.31 2.75
C ALA A 212 5.01 -34.19 3.79
N SER A 213 4.60 -32.98 3.38
CA SER A 213 4.32 -31.86 4.30
C SER A 213 3.13 -32.11 5.22
N TYR A 214 2.28 -33.08 4.86
CA TYR A 214 1.13 -33.51 5.65
C TYR A 214 1.35 -34.88 6.32
N GLY A 215 2.59 -35.39 6.33
CA GLY A 215 2.92 -36.69 6.94
C GLY A 215 2.41 -37.90 6.15
N LEU A 216 2.15 -37.71 4.85
CA LEU A 216 1.61 -38.72 3.94
C LEU A 216 2.63 -39.05 2.84
N SER A 217 2.31 -40.05 2.01
CA SER A 217 3.11 -40.41 0.83
C SER A 217 2.20 -40.73 -0.36
N GLY A 218 2.71 -40.47 -1.57
CA GLY A 218 2.03 -40.78 -2.82
C GLY A 218 2.02 -39.60 -3.81
N GLY A 219 1.28 -39.77 -4.89
CA GLY A 219 1.14 -38.77 -5.96
C GLY A 219 0.01 -37.78 -5.70
N ASP A 220 -0.44 -37.12 -6.77
CA ASP A 220 -1.66 -36.31 -6.73
C ASP A 220 -2.86 -37.20 -6.37
N GLY A 221 -3.71 -36.76 -5.45
CA GLY A 221 -4.90 -37.53 -5.08
C GLY A 221 -5.61 -37.03 -3.82
N CYS A 222 -6.63 -37.78 -3.41
CA CYS A 222 -7.41 -37.53 -2.19
C CYS A 222 -6.78 -38.24 -0.99
N TYR A 223 -6.55 -37.49 0.10
CA TYR A 223 -5.95 -38.02 1.31
C TYR A 223 -6.72 -37.60 2.55
N ASN A 224 -6.73 -38.47 3.56
CA ASN A 224 -7.28 -38.15 4.87
C ASN A 224 -6.38 -37.10 5.55
N VAL A 225 -6.83 -35.85 5.55
CA VAL A 225 -6.14 -34.72 6.17
C VAL A 225 -7.15 -33.99 7.05
N GLY A 226 -6.75 -33.64 8.28
CA GLY A 226 -7.60 -32.83 9.14
C GLY A 226 -7.75 -31.41 8.61
N ALA A 227 -8.98 -30.91 8.51
CA ALA A 227 -9.29 -29.57 8.00
C ALA A 227 -8.75 -28.42 8.88
N GLY A 228 -8.23 -28.71 10.07
CA GLY A 228 -7.72 -27.74 11.03
C GLY A 228 -8.84 -27.09 11.86
N THR A 229 -8.46 -26.13 12.71
CA THR A 229 -9.40 -25.31 13.49
C THR A 229 -9.76 -24.01 12.74
N LEU A 230 -10.63 -23.18 13.31
CA LEU A 230 -10.88 -21.82 12.81
C LEU A 230 -9.56 -21.02 12.78
N GLN A 231 -9.16 -20.58 11.60
CA GLN A 231 -7.91 -19.85 11.37
C GLN A 231 -8.18 -18.36 11.23
N LYS A 232 -7.45 -17.51 11.97
CA LYS A 232 -7.42 -16.07 11.69
C LYS A 232 -6.44 -15.81 10.55
N LEU A 233 -6.92 -15.26 9.44
CA LEU A 233 -6.09 -14.96 8.28
C LEU A 233 -5.29 -13.67 8.50
N VAL A 234 -4.11 -13.60 7.90
CA VAL A 234 -3.25 -12.40 7.94
C VAL A 234 -3.15 -11.83 6.54
N PHE A 235 -3.73 -10.65 6.33
CA PHE A 235 -3.72 -9.97 5.03
C PHE A 235 -2.56 -8.98 4.91
N MET A 236 -2.01 -8.87 3.70
CA MET A 236 -1.01 -7.88 3.35
C MET A 236 -1.05 -7.53 1.85
N ASP A 237 -0.27 -6.52 1.46
CA ASP A 237 0.04 -6.28 0.05
C ASP A 237 0.76 -7.49 -0.55
N ALA A 238 0.42 -7.82 -1.79
CA ALA A 238 1.08 -8.89 -2.52
C ALA A 238 2.56 -8.57 -2.77
N SER A 239 3.43 -9.55 -2.55
CA SER A 239 4.88 -9.42 -2.77
C SER A 239 5.32 -9.85 -4.17
N SER A 240 4.39 -10.39 -4.98
CA SER A 240 4.65 -10.78 -6.35
C SER A 240 4.79 -9.56 -7.28
N ALA A 241 5.28 -9.77 -8.49
CA ALA A 241 5.35 -8.74 -9.54
C ALA A 241 3.99 -8.48 -10.22
N SER A 242 2.87 -8.73 -9.53
CA SER A 242 1.53 -8.57 -10.09
C SER A 242 1.17 -7.12 -10.35
N THR A 243 0.18 -6.92 -11.22
CA THR A 243 -0.38 -5.62 -11.55
C THR A 243 -1.87 -5.62 -11.28
N THR A 244 -2.49 -4.44 -11.25
CA THR A 244 -3.95 -4.33 -11.11
C THR A 244 -4.72 -4.95 -12.29
N ALA A 245 -4.05 -5.28 -13.40
CA ALA A 245 -4.66 -5.96 -14.53
C ALA A 245 -4.84 -7.47 -14.32
N ASN A 246 -4.05 -8.08 -13.42
CA ASN A 246 -4.06 -9.52 -13.21
C ASN A 246 -4.27 -9.94 -11.75
N SER A 247 -4.29 -8.99 -10.82
CA SER A 247 -4.43 -9.22 -9.39
C SER A 247 -5.09 -8.06 -8.67
N THR A 248 -5.73 -8.33 -7.53
CA THR A 248 -6.11 -7.26 -6.59
C THR A 248 -4.89 -6.70 -5.84
N ARG A 249 -3.71 -7.32 -5.99
CA ARG A 249 -2.47 -7.06 -5.26
C ARG A 249 -2.60 -7.21 -3.76
N ILE A 250 -3.57 -8.00 -3.31
CA ILE A 250 -3.76 -8.35 -1.91
C ILE A 250 -3.53 -9.85 -1.77
N GLN A 251 -2.78 -10.24 -0.75
CA GLN A 251 -2.59 -11.63 -0.39
C GLN A 251 -2.94 -11.86 1.07
N PHE A 252 -3.14 -13.12 1.44
CA PHE A 252 -3.32 -13.54 2.82
C PHE A 252 -2.57 -14.83 3.13
N ASP A 253 -2.10 -14.94 4.37
CA ASP A 253 -1.56 -16.18 4.92
C ASP A 253 -2.65 -16.98 5.61
N VAL A 254 -2.64 -18.30 5.36
CA VAL A 254 -3.45 -19.30 6.03
C VAL A 254 -2.57 -20.04 7.05
N PRO A 255 -2.78 -19.82 8.37
CA PRO A 255 -2.04 -20.54 9.40
C PRO A 255 -2.32 -22.06 9.38
N GLY A 256 -1.47 -22.82 10.09
CA GLY A 256 -1.63 -24.27 10.19
C GLY A 256 -1.28 -25.00 8.89
N ASN A 257 -2.22 -25.79 8.38
CA ASN A 257 -2.03 -26.70 7.24
C ASN A 257 -2.00 -25.95 5.88
N GLY A 258 -2.41 -24.68 5.85
CA GLY A 258 -2.37 -23.82 4.66
C GLY A 258 -3.39 -24.17 3.57
N ILE A 259 -4.33 -25.08 3.81
CA ILE A 259 -5.28 -25.54 2.79
C ILE A 259 -6.43 -24.55 2.69
N VAL A 260 -6.68 -24.03 1.47
CA VAL A 260 -7.94 -23.36 1.14
C VAL A 260 -8.88 -24.36 0.45
N ASN A 261 -8.56 -24.81 -0.76
CA ASN A 261 -9.36 -25.83 -1.46
C ASN A 261 -8.62 -27.15 -1.68
N PHE A 262 -7.34 -27.08 -2.04
CA PHE A 262 -6.48 -28.24 -2.15
C PHE A 262 -5.09 -27.89 -1.67
N ALA A 263 -4.37 -28.91 -1.21
CA ALA A 263 -3.07 -28.77 -0.59
C ALA A 263 -1.97 -28.73 -1.65
N THR A 264 -1.22 -27.64 -1.61
CA THR A 264 -0.04 -27.41 -2.46
C THR A 264 1.24 -27.33 -1.64
N GLY A 265 1.13 -27.37 -0.30
CA GLY A 265 2.21 -27.05 0.64
C GLY A 265 2.47 -25.55 0.81
N GLY A 266 1.93 -24.70 -0.07
CA GLY A 266 1.94 -23.24 0.09
C GLY A 266 0.91 -22.75 1.10
N LYS A 267 1.20 -21.61 1.74
CA LYS A 267 0.32 -21.01 2.77
C LYS A 267 -0.13 -19.59 2.47
N THR A 268 0.53 -18.93 1.52
CA THR A 268 0.25 -17.55 1.12
C THR A 268 -0.53 -17.54 -0.19
N TYR A 269 -1.69 -16.92 -0.18
CA TYR A 269 -2.61 -16.88 -1.31
C TYR A 269 -2.80 -15.44 -1.76
N GLU A 270 -2.46 -15.16 -3.01
CA GLU A 270 -2.76 -13.92 -3.70
C GLU A 270 -4.17 -14.00 -4.32
N ILE A 271 -4.96 -12.95 -4.10
CA ILE A 271 -6.29 -12.82 -4.69
C ILE A 271 -6.11 -12.21 -6.09
N LEU A 272 -6.22 -13.06 -7.12
CA LEU A 272 -6.15 -12.57 -8.50
C LEU A 272 -7.41 -11.76 -8.87
N SER A 273 -8.57 -12.26 -8.47
CA SER A 273 -9.83 -11.55 -8.62
C SER A 273 -10.85 -12.05 -7.60
N ILE A 274 -11.79 -11.19 -7.25
CA ILE A 274 -12.87 -11.52 -6.31
C ILE A 274 -14.13 -10.70 -6.61
N SER A 275 -15.29 -11.35 -6.47
CA SER A 275 -16.61 -10.74 -6.55
C SER A 275 -17.53 -11.36 -5.48
N ALA A 276 -18.81 -10.96 -5.46
CA ALA A 276 -19.80 -11.60 -4.59
C ALA A 276 -20.04 -13.09 -4.92
N THR A 277 -19.67 -13.54 -6.13
CA THR A 277 -20.00 -14.90 -6.60
C THR A 277 -18.79 -15.75 -6.88
N ASN A 278 -17.60 -15.18 -7.11
CA ASN A 278 -16.41 -15.91 -7.53
C ASN A 278 -15.14 -15.40 -6.84
N ILE A 279 -14.19 -16.30 -6.58
CA ILE A 279 -12.82 -15.98 -6.19
C ILE A 279 -11.88 -16.72 -7.14
N HIS A 280 -10.80 -16.05 -7.56
CA HIS A 280 -9.66 -16.69 -8.20
C HIS A 280 -8.42 -16.44 -7.35
N LEU A 281 -7.88 -17.51 -6.78
CA LEU A 281 -6.68 -17.50 -5.94
C LEU A 281 -5.49 -18.04 -6.70
N ARG A 282 -4.32 -17.53 -6.33
CA ARG A 282 -3.02 -18.02 -6.73
C ARG A 282 -2.16 -18.24 -5.50
N ASN A 283 -1.39 -19.32 -5.47
CA ASN A 283 -0.38 -19.52 -4.44
C ASN A 283 0.87 -20.19 -5.03
N ILE A 284 2.02 -20.02 -4.37
CA ILE A 284 3.23 -20.78 -4.71
C ILE A 284 3.22 -22.07 -3.89
N GLY A 285 3.27 -23.21 -4.56
CA GLY A 285 3.36 -24.53 -3.94
C GLY A 285 4.76 -24.82 -3.40
N ILE A 286 4.89 -25.90 -2.62
CA ILE A 286 6.21 -26.35 -2.12
C ILE A 286 7.16 -26.77 -3.25
N ASP A 287 6.60 -27.10 -4.41
CA ASP A 287 7.32 -27.39 -5.65
C ASP A 287 7.82 -26.14 -6.38
N GLY A 288 7.51 -24.94 -5.87
CA GLY A 288 7.88 -23.67 -6.47
C GLY A 288 6.97 -23.23 -7.61
N ASN A 289 5.91 -23.97 -7.93
CA ASN A 289 4.99 -23.65 -9.03
C ASN A 289 3.88 -22.71 -8.56
N SER A 290 3.32 -21.94 -9.50
CA SER A 290 2.07 -21.21 -9.24
C SER A 290 0.89 -22.17 -9.41
N TRP A 291 0.10 -22.31 -8.36
CA TRP A 291 -1.15 -23.08 -8.33
C TRP A 291 -2.34 -22.13 -8.29
N TYR A 292 -3.40 -22.48 -9.02
CA TYR A 292 -4.58 -21.64 -9.22
C TYR A 292 -5.83 -22.35 -8.73
N GLN A 293 -6.69 -21.62 -8.01
CA GLN A 293 -7.91 -22.14 -7.42
C GLN A 293 -9.07 -21.21 -7.76
N LYS A 294 -10.14 -21.73 -8.39
CA LYS A 294 -11.38 -20.96 -8.59
C LYS A 294 -12.48 -21.47 -7.69
N LEU A 295 -13.05 -20.56 -6.92
CA LEU A 295 -14.15 -20.81 -6.01
C LEU A 295 -15.38 -20.03 -6.45
N LYS A 296 -16.55 -20.54 -6.08
CA LYS A 296 -17.83 -19.86 -6.21
C LYS A 296 -18.56 -19.86 -4.87
N ALA A 297 -19.40 -18.86 -4.65
CA ALA A 297 -20.29 -18.85 -3.50
C ALA A 297 -21.22 -20.09 -3.57
N LYS A 298 -21.43 -20.73 -2.41
CA LYS A 298 -22.32 -21.88 -2.26
C LYS A 298 -23.79 -21.45 -2.32
#